data_AF-A0A352FLG4-F1
#
_entry.id   AF-A0A352FLG4-F1
#
_cell.length_a   1.000
_cell.length_b   1.000
_cell.length_c   1.000
_cell.angle_alpha   90.00
_cell.angle_beta   90.00
_cell.angle_gamma   90.00
#
_symmetry.space_group_name_H-M   'P 1'
#
loop_
_entity.id
_entity.type
_entity.pdbx_description
1 polymer ?
#
loop_
_entity_poly.entity_id
_entity_poly.type
_entity_poly.pdbx_seq_one_letter_code
_entity_poly.pdbx_strand_id
1 'polypeptide(L)'
;MNLIDNSTSVLTWSSVLTWLPLVGGIVAFALPFLYTIVKDAKTRRIEAEKPHLEHQLKLYTEICQVVARLASDQIEADSKRSWELYWGELCMVETLGVETAMKEFGDALLDNAGKEKLQGLSYNLAHALRQSLESGWGSRFHFRWLPGMNRQSRLPIK
;
A
#
# COMPACT_ATOMS: atom_id res chain seq x y z
N MET A 1 80.14 1.04 7.48
CA MET A 1 79.78 -0.17 8.25
C MET A 1 78.27 -0.13 8.39
N ASN A 2 77.56 -0.83 7.51
CA ASN A 2 76.12 -0.71 7.32
C ASN A 2 75.38 -1.59 8.34
N LEU A 3 74.55 -0.98 9.17
CA LEU A 3 73.54 -1.66 10.00
C LEU A 3 72.17 -1.22 9.50
N ILE A 4 71.69 -1.89 8.46
CA ILE A 4 70.26 -1.89 8.12
C ILE A 4 69.75 -3.21 8.66
N ASP A 5 69.11 -3.14 9.82
CA ASP A 5 68.44 -4.26 10.48
C ASP A 5 67.23 -4.67 9.63
N ASN A 6 67.38 -5.78 8.90
CA ASN A 6 66.32 -6.38 8.07
C ASN A 6 65.48 -7.36 8.91
N SER A 7 64.96 -6.90 10.05
CA SER A 7 64.13 -7.71 10.95
C SER A 7 62.65 -7.77 10.56
N THR A 8 62.25 -7.21 9.39
CA THR A 8 60.83 -7.04 9.02
C THR A 8 60.37 -7.78 7.77
N SER A 9 60.94 -8.94 7.41
CA SER A 9 60.46 -9.63 6.18
C SER A 9 60.52 -11.15 6.19
N VAL A 10 59.91 -11.81 7.18
CA VAL A 10 59.47 -13.19 7.00
C VAL A 10 58.13 -13.42 7.71
N LEU A 11 57.06 -12.94 7.07
CA LEU A 11 55.82 -13.71 7.07
C LEU A 11 56.16 -15.06 6.44
N THR A 12 56.53 -16.03 7.27
CA THR A 12 56.79 -17.39 6.82
C THR A 12 55.50 -17.92 6.19
N TRP A 13 55.61 -18.54 5.01
CA TRP A 13 54.44 -19.06 4.28
C TRP A 13 53.59 -20.02 5.12
N SER A 14 54.21 -20.71 6.09
CA SER A 14 53.52 -21.54 7.08
C SER A 14 52.60 -20.75 8.01
N SER A 15 53.00 -19.56 8.46
CA SER A 15 52.17 -18.69 9.30
C SER A 15 50.96 -18.13 8.56
N VAL A 16 51.06 -17.88 7.25
CA VAL A 16 49.92 -17.45 6.44
C VAL A 16 48.86 -18.57 6.34
N LEU A 17 49.31 -19.81 6.16
CA LEU A 17 48.44 -20.98 6.06
C LEU A 17 47.67 -21.28 7.35
N THR A 18 48.24 -21.02 8.53
CA THR A 18 47.57 -21.28 9.82
C THR A 18 46.39 -20.36 10.10
N TRP A 19 46.38 -19.14 9.56
CA TRP A 19 45.29 -18.18 9.79
C TRP A 19 44.14 -18.30 8.79
N LEU A 20 44.34 -18.95 7.64
CA LEU A 20 43.30 -19.15 6.63
C LEU A 20 42.00 -19.79 7.15
N PRO A 21 42.01 -20.83 8.00
CA PRO A 21 40.79 -21.44 8.52
C PRO A 21 40.03 -20.50 9.46
N LEU A 22 40.76 -19.71 10.26
CA LEU A 22 40.18 -18.75 11.20
C LEU A 22 39.53 -17.58 10.45
N VAL A 23 40.25 -17.00 9.48
CA VAL A 23 39.70 -15.93 8.63
C VAL A 23 38.54 -16.45 7.78
N GLY A 24 38.69 -17.64 7.20
CA GLY A 24 37.63 -18.31 6.44
C GLY A 24 36.38 -18.57 7.28
N GLY A 25 36.53 -19.03 8.52
CA GLY A 25 35.43 -19.22 9.47
C GLY A 25 34.72 -17.93 9.84
N ILE A 26 35.48 -16.85 10.10
CA ILE A 26 34.92 -15.52 10.39
C ILE A 26 34.12 -15.00 9.20
N VAL A 27 34.66 -15.08 7.98
CA VAL A 27 33.98 -14.61 6.76
C VAL A 27 32.72 -15.45 6.48
N ALA A 28 32.82 -16.77 6.61
CA ALA A 28 31.70 -17.69 6.40
C ALA A 28 30.56 -17.49 7.41
N PHE A 29 30.87 -17.01 8.62
CA PHE A 29 29.85 -16.73 9.65
C PHE A 29 29.32 -15.29 9.57
N ALA A 30 30.18 -14.30 9.32
CA ALA A 30 29.81 -12.89 9.31
C ALA A 30 28.97 -12.50 8.08
N LEU A 31 29.27 -13.05 6.89
CA LEU A 31 28.55 -12.70 5.66
C LEU A 31 27.06 -13.10 5.71
N PRO A 32 26.68 -14.33 6.08
CA PRO A 32 25.28 -14.71 6.23
C PRO A 32 24.58 -13.87 7.30
N PHE A 33 25.26 -13.59 8.42
CA PHE A 33 24.71 -12.80 9.52
C PHE A 33 24.39 -11.34 9.12
N LEU A 34 25.30 -10.70 8.36
CA LEU A 34 25.02 -9.36 7.82
C LEU A 34 23.90 -9.40 6.79
N TYR A 35 23.84 -10.45 5.96
CA TYR A 35 22.75 -10.65 5.00
C TYR A 35 21.39 -10.81 5.70
N THR A 36 21.31 -11.59 6.80
CA THR A 36 20.07 -11.76 7.56
C THR A 36 19.62 -10.45 8.20
N ILE A 37 20.52 -9.67 8.81
CA ILE A 37 20.17 -8.37 9.42
C ILE A 37 19.50 -7.42 8.41
N VAL A 38 20.04 -7.33 7.20
CA VAL A 38 19.50 -6.46 6.14
C VAL A 38 18.15 -6.99 5.63
N LYS A 39 17.99 -8.31 5.53
CA LYS A 39 16.73 -8.94 5.11
C LYS A 39 15.62 -8.73 6.13
N ASP A 40 15.91 -8.93 7.41
CA ASP A 40 14.95 -8.81 8.51
C ASP A 40 14.43 -7.38 8.65
N ALA A 41 15.27 -6.37 8.39
CA ALA A 41 14.83 -4.97 8.37
C ALA A 41 13.78 -4.69 7.29
N LYS A 42 13.89 -5.32 6.10
CA LYS A 42 12.88 -5.19 5.03
C LYS A 42 11.62 -5.99 5.35
N THR A 43 11.77 -7.21 5.85
CA THR A 43 10.64 -8.07 6.25
C THR A 43 9.80 -7.41 7.34
N ARG A 44 10.43 -6.86 8.38
CA ARG A 44 9.72 -6.16 9.48
C ARG A 44 8.92 -4.95 9.00
N ARG A 45 9.41 -4.20 8.02
CA ARG A 45 8.66 -3.06 7.45
C ARG A 45 7.42 -3.54 6.70
N ILE A 46 7.57 -4.56 5.86
CA ILE A 46 6.45 -5.16 5.12
C ILE A 46 5.42 -5.76 6.08
N GLU A 47 5.87 -6.46 7.12
CA GLU A 47 4.98 -7.05 8.13
C GLU A 47 4.28 -6.00 9.00
N ALA A 48 4.91 -4.86 9.26
CA ALA A 48 4.29 -3.74 9.96
C ALA A 48 3.23 -3.02 9.11
N GLU A 49 3.36 -2.99 7.78
CA GLU A 49 2.42 -2.33 6.87
C GLU A 49 1.19 -3.20 6.54
N LYS A 50 1.33 -4.54 6.56
CA LYS A 50 0.21 -5.49 6.33
C LYS A 50 -1.07 -5.17 7.11
N PRO A 51 -1.05 -5.00 8.46
CA PRO A 51 -2.29 -4.77 9.20
C PRO A 51 -3.02 -3.51 8.78
N HIS A 52 -2.30 -2.46 8.36
CA HIS A 52 -2.92 -1.24 7.85
C HIS A 52 -3.60 -1.46 6.50
N LEU A 53 -2.92 -2.14 5.56
CA LEU A 53 -3.46 -2.43 4.23
C LEU A 53 -4.68 -3.37 4.30
N GLU A 54 -4.63 -4.37 5.18
CA GLU A 54 -5.75 -5.29 5.41
C GLU A 54 -6.96 -4.54 5.99
N HIS A 55 -6.74 -3.63 6.94
CA HIS A 55 -7.80 -2.81 7.52
C HIS A 55 -8.41 -1.87 6.48
N GLN A 56 -7.58 -1.19 5.67
CA GLN A 56 -8.01 -0.34 4.57
C GLN A 56 -8.85 -1.12 3.54
N LEU A 57 -8.37 -2.28 3.10
CA LEU A 57 -9.08 -3.12 2.12
C LEU A 57 -10.43 -3.58 2.67
N LYS A 58 -10.49 -3.97 3.95
CA LYS A 58 -11.73 -4.37 4.61
C LYS A 58 -12.75 -3.23 4.60
N LEU A 59 -12.36 -2.05 5.07
CA LEU A 59 -13.23 -0.88 5.13
C LEU A 59 -13.69 -0.43 3.74
N TYR A 60 -12.79 -0.41 2.77
CA TYR A 60 -13.11 -0.03 1.39
C TYR A 60 -14.09 -1.00 0.74
N THR A 61 -13.92 -2.30 1.00
CA THR A 61 -14.85 -3.33 0.50
C THR A 61 -16.22 -3.16 1.14
N GLU A 62 -16.26 -2.91 2.45
CA GLU A 62 -17.51 -2.73 3.18
C GLU A 62 -18.29 -1.50 2.70
N ILE A 63 -17.65 -0.32 2.65
CA ILE A 63 -18.33 0.89 2.20
C ILE A 63 -18.80 0.77 0.75
N CYS A 64 -18.00 0.15 -0.12
CA CYS A 64 -18.38 -0.08 -1.51
C CYS A 64 -19.66 -0.92 -1.61
N GLN A 65 -19.79 -1.96 -0.78
CA GLN A 65 -20.99 -2.81 -0.77
C GLN A 65 -22.21 -2.06 -0.21
N VAL A 66 -22.05 -1.35 0.90
CA VAL A 66 -23.13 -0.56 1.54
C VAL A 66 -23.66 0.49 0.56
N VAL A 67 -22.76 1.26 -0.05
CA VAL A 67 -23.10 2.32 -1.01
C VAL A 67 -23.74 1.75 -2.28
N ALA A 68 -23.27 0.60 -2.78
CA ALA A 68 -23.89 -0.06 -3.94
C ALA A 68 -25.31 -0.56 -3.65
N ARG A 69 -25.56 -1.13 -2.45
CA ARG A 69 -26.91 -1.53 -2.03
C ARG A 69 -27.81 -0.31 -1.85
N LEU A 70 -27.30 0.74 -1.22
CA LEU A 70 -28.06 1.97 -1.00
C LEU A 70 -28.43 2.65 -2.32
N ALA A 71 -27.51 2.67 -3.29
CA ALA A 71 -27.77 3.16 -4.64
C ALA A 71 -28.76 2.28 -5.43
N SER A 72 -28.94 1.01 -5.05
CA SER A 72 -29.85 0.09 -5.73
C SER A 72 -31.26 0.13 -5.13
N ASP A 73 -31.36 -0.06 -3.82
CA ASP A 73 -32.63 -0.35 -3.15
C ASP A 73 -32.98 0.66 -2.04
N GLN A 74 -32.16 1.69 -1.81
CA GLN A 74 -32.38 2.77 -0.83
C GLN A 74 -32.78 2.28 0.57
N ILE A 75 -32.07 1.28 1.09
CA ILE A 75 -32.36 0.65 2.39
C ILE A 75 -31.90 1.56 3.53
N GLU A 76 -32.81 1.93 4.44
CA GLU A 76 -32.52 2.83 5.58
C GLU A 76 -31.38 2.33 6.49
N ALA A 77 -31.31 1.02 6.72
CA ALA A 77 -30.23 0.41 7.50
C ALA A 77 -28.84 0.61 6.85
N ASP A 78 -28.76 0.53 5.51
CA ASP A 78 -27.52 0.79 4.77
C ASP A 78 -27.16 2.28 4.81
N SER A 79 -28.15 3.19 4.83
CA SER A 79 -27.91 4.62 5.02
C SER A 79 -27.23 4.89 6.36
N LYS A 80 -27.79 4.36 7.46
CA LYS A 80 -27.18 4.50 8.79
C LYS A 80 -25.76 3.94 8.82
N ARG A 81 -25.54 2.74 8.28
CA ARG A 81 -24.20 2.13 8.23
C ARG A 81 -23.22 2.94 7.40
N SER A 82 -23.66 3.54 6.29
CA SER A 82 -22.82 4.40 5.46
C SER A 82 -22.32 5.63 6.22
N TRP A 83 -23.17 6.24 7.05
CA TRP A 83 -22.80 7.38 7.89
C TRP A 83 -21.89 6.99 9.04
N GLU A 84 -22.12 5.85 9.69
CA GLU A 84 -21.22 5.31 10.72
C GLU A 84 -19.81 5.10 10.19
N LEU A 85 -19.69 4.51 8.98
CA LEU A 85 -18.40 4.31 8.33
C LEU A 85 -17.75 5.64 7.97
N TYR A 86 -18.50 6.57 7.37
CA TYR A 86 -17.99 7.87 6.93
C TYR A 86 -17.43 8.71 8.07
N TRP A 87 -18.16 8.84 9.18
CA TRP A 87 -17.72 9.63 10.34
C TRP A 87 -16.76 8.88 11.27
N GLY A 88 -16.62 7.56 11.10
CA GLY A 88 -15.91 6.67 12.03
C GLY A 88 -14.68 6.02 11.42
N GLU A 89 -14.85 4.81 10.89
CA GLU A 89 -13.69 3.97 10.53
C GLU A 89 -13.02 4.41 9.21
N LEU A 90 -13.79 4.94 8.26
CA LEU A 90 -13.29 5.29 6.93
C LEU A 90 -12.33 6.49 6.95
N CYS A 91 -12.58 7.48 7.81
CA CYS A 91 -11.77 8.70 7.91
C CYS A 91 -10.31 8.43 8.36
N MET A 92 -10.04 7.27 8.96
CA MET A 92 -8.69 6.87 9.36
C MET A 92 -7.84 6.36 8.19
N VAL A 93 -8.46 5.92 7.09
CA VAL A 93 -7.79 5.21 5.99
C VAL A 93 -8.08 5.79 4.62
N GLU A 94 -8.93 6.81 4.53
CA GLU A 94 -9.32 7.41 3.26
C GLU A 94 -8.26 8.38 2.72
N THR A 95 -8.27 8.52 1.40
CA THR A 95 -7.54 9.58 0.70
C THR A 95 -8.52 10.67 0.32
N LEU A 96 -8.02 11.87 0.02
CA LEU A 96 -8.85 13.01 -0.36
C LEU A 96 -9.84 12.70 -1.51
N GLY A 97 -9.46 11.82 -2.45
CA GLY A 97 -10.33 11.40 -3.54
C GLY A 97 -11.51 10.54 -3.08
N VAL A 98 -11.28 9.67 -2.09
CA VAL A 98 -12.34 8.83 -1.48
C VAL A 98 -13.26 9.70 -0.63
N GLU A 99 -12.70 10.58 0.20
CA GLU A 99 -13.45 11.53 1.03
C GLU A 99 -14.39 12.37 0.15
N THR A 100 -13.86 12.95 -0.94
CA THR A 100 -14.63 13.78 -1.86
C THR A 100 -15.78 12.99 -2.49
N ALA A 101 -15.51 11.79 -3.00
CA ALA A 101 -16.54 10.95 -3.63
C ALA A 101 -17.61 10.50 -2.64
N MET A 102 -17.23 10.17 -1.40
CA MET A 102 -18.16 9.76 -0.35
C MET A 102 -19.02 10.95 0.12
N LYS A 103 -18.44 12.14 0.23
CA LYS A 103 -19.18 13.37 0.53
C LYS A 103 -20.21 13.68 -0.56
N GLU A 104 -19.83 13.63 -1.84
CA GLU A 104 -20.76 13.83 -2.95
C GLU A 104 -21.93 12.83 -2.92
N PHE A 105 -21.63 11.57 -2.57
CA PHE A 105 -22.64 10.54 -2.39
C PHE A 105 -23.58 10.85 -1.20
N GLY A 106 -23.02 11.26 -0.06
CA GLY A 106 -23.77 11.68 1.13
C GLY A 106 -24.66 12.89 0.89
N ASP A 107 -24.15 13.91 0.21
CA ASP A 107 -24.92 15.10 -0.19
C ASP A 107 -26.10 14.70 -1.10
N ALA A 108 -25.87 13.81 -2.07
CA ALA A 108 -26.93 13.29 -2.93
C ALA A 108 -28.00 12.48 -2.16
N LEU A 109 -27.64 11.77 -1.09
CA LEU A 109 -28.62 11.11 -0.22
C LEU A 109 -29.46 12.12 0.55
N LEU A 110 -28.85 13.16 1.10
CA LEU A 110 -29.57 14.22 1.83
C LEU A 110 -30.54 14.98 0.92
N ASP A 111 -30.15 15.19 -0.33
CA ASP A 111 -30.98 15.79 -1.38
C ASP A 111 -32.07 14.84 -1.92
N ASN A 112 -32.17 13.60 -1.42
CA ASN A 112 -33.06 12.55 -1.94
C ASN A 112 -32.91 12.35 -3.46
N ALA A 113 -31.67 12.31 -3.94
CA ALA A 113 -31.38 12.11 -5.35
C ALA A 113 -31.97 10.81 -5.91
N GLY A 114 -32.34 10.85 -7.19
CA GLY A 114 -32.83 9.67 -7.89
C GLY A 114 -31.78 8.55 -7.97
N LYS A 115 -32.29 7.31 -8.12
CA LYS A 115 -31.50 6.08 -8.21
C LYS A 115 -30.33 6.17 -9.19
N GLU A 116 -30.54 6.72 -10.38
CA GLU A 116 -29.51 6.86 -11.42
C GLU A 116 -28.30 7.70 -10.95
N LYS A 117 -28.56 8.84 -10.28
CA LYS A 117 -27.49 9.70 -9.75
C LYS A 117 -26.72 8.98 -8.64
N LEU A 118 -27.42 8.29 -7.74
CA LEU A 118 -26.77 7.51 -6.67
C LEU A 118 -25.92 6.37 -7.22
N GLN A 119 -26.37 5.68 -8.26
CA GLN A 119 -25.59 4.64 -8.93
C GLN A 119 -24.33 5.20 -9.57
N GLY A 120 -24.42 6.35 -10.24
CA GLY A 120 -23.25 7.04 -10.79
C GLY A 120 -22.24 7.45 -9.73
N LEU A 121 -22.71 8.00 -8.59
CA LEU A 121 -21.84 8.39 -7.48
C LEU A 121 -21.24 7.18 -6.75
N SER A 122 -22.01 6.10 -6.57
CA SER A 122 -21.51 4.82 -6.05
C SER A 122 -20.40 4.24 -6.93
N TYR A 123 -20.56 4.33 -8.25
CA TYR A 123 -19.53 3.94 -9.21
C TYR A 123 -18.28 4.81 -9.12
N ASN A 124 -18.43 6.13 -8.99
CA ASN A 124 -17.30 7.05 -8.81
C ASN A 124 -16.53 6.76 -7.50
N LEU A 125 -17.25 6.46 -6.41
CA LEU A 125 -16.63 6.06 -5.15
C LEU A 125 -15.81 4.77 -5.33
N ALA A 126 -16.34 3.75 -6.00
CA ALA A 126 -15.60 2.52 -6.28
C ALA A 126 -14.29 2.78 -7.06
N HIS A 127 -14.30 3.72 -8.01
CA HIS A 127 -13.09 4.15 -8.71
C HIS A 127 -12.10 4.87 -7.81
N ALA A 128 -12.57 5.78 -6.94
CA ALA A 128 -11.72 6.48 -6.00
C ALA A 128 -11.03 5.50 -5.02
N LEU A 129 -11.78 4.52 -4.50
CA LEU A 129 -11.24 3.46 -3.63
C LEU A 129 -10.17 2.64 -4.35
N ARG A 130 -10.43 2.24 -5.60
CA ARG A 130 -9.46 1.53 -6.43
C ARG A 130 -8.18 2.35 -6.64
N GLN A 131 -8.32 3.62 -7.01
CA GLN A 131 -7.18 4.50 -7.24
C GLN A 131 -6.37 4.72 -5.95
N SER A 132 -7.04 4.82 -4.80
CA SER A 132 -6.40 4.89 -3.49
C SER A 132 -5.54 3.65 -3.21
N LEU A 133 -6.08 2.45 -3.42
CA LEU A 133 -5.35 1.18 -3.27
C LEU A 133 -4.15 1.06 -4.24
N GLU A 134 -4.34 1.43 -5.50
CA GLU A 134 -3.26 1.43 -6.51
C GLU A 134 -2.11 2.36 -6.09
N SER A 135 -2.42 3.53 -5.50
CA SER A 135 -1.41 4.46 -5.01
C SER A 135 -0.66 3.94 -3.77
N GLY A 136 -1.36 3.26 -2.86
CA GLY A 136 -0.79 2.74 -1.61
C GLY A 136 0.11 1.52 -1.80
N TRP A 137 -0.14 0.69 -2.82
CA TRP A 137 0.59 -0.56 -3.02
C TRP A 137 1.89 -0.42 -3.82
N GLY A 138 2.32 0.82 -4.13
CA GLY A 138 3.54 1.10 -4.89
C GLY A 138 3.56 0.50 -6.30
N SER A 139 2.42 -0.05 -6.74
CA SER A 139 2.27 -0.69 -8.02
C SER A 139 1.70 0.36 -8.96
N ARG A 140 2.56 0.80 -9.87
CA ARG A 140 2.09 1.32 -11.16
C ARG A 140 1.44 0.13 -11.88
N PHE A 141 0.27 -0.31 -11.44
CA PHE A 141 -0.63 -1.09 -12.27
C PHE A 141 -0.98 -0.16 -13.42
N HIS A 142 -0.19 -0.25 -14.49
CA HIS A 142 -0.56 0.32 -15.77
C HIS A 142 -1.76 -0.50 -16.26
N PHE A 143 -2.93 -0.26 -15.66
CA PHE A 143 -4.19 -0.71 -16.19
C PHE A 143 -4.38 0.10 -17.47
N ARG A 144 -3.83 -0.45 -18.55
CA ARG A 144 -4.02 0.04 -19.91
C ARG A 144 -5.52 -0.05 -20.17
N TRP A 145 -6.21 1.07 -19.97
CA TRP A 145 -7.55 1.29 -20.50
C TRP A 145 -7.56 0.78 -21.95
N LEU A 146 -8.43 -0.20 -22.24
CA LEU A 146 -8.59 -0.67 -23.62
C LEU A 146 -9.02 0.53 -24.47
N PRO A 147 -8.38 0.76 -25.64
CA PRO A 147 -8.77 1.85 -26.52
C PRO A 147 -10.22 1.61 -26.95
N GLY A 148 -11.14 2.46 -26.47
CA GLY A 148 -12.58 2.33 -26.75
C GLY A 148 -13.51 2.76 -25.62
N MET A 149 -13.04 2.94 -24.39
CA MET A 149 -13.87 3.49 -23.30
C MET A 149 -13.89 5.02 -23.36
N ASN A 150 -14.96 5.55 -23.93
CA ASN A 150 -15.16 6.97 -24.19
C ASN A 150 -15.32 7.78 -22.89
N ARG A 151 -14.57 8.87 -22.78
CA ARG A 151 -14.51 9.83 -21.67
C ARG A 151 -15.65 10.88 -21.77
N GLN A 152 -16.84 10.48 -22.22
CA GLN A 152 -17.99 11.37 -22.45
C GLN A 152 -19.20 10.98 -21.61
N SER A 153 -19.18 11.36 -20.34
CA SER A 153 -20.38 11.74 -19.60
C SER A 153 -20.05 12.78 -18.54
N ARG A 154 -19.29 13.82 -18.95
CA ARG A 154 -19.58 15.15 -18.42
C ARG A 154 -20.96 15.50 -18.98
N LEU A 155 -22.02 15.33 -18.18
CA LEU A 155 -23.29 15.98 -18.47
C LEU A 155 -23.12 17.46 -18.12
N PRO A 156 -23.19 18.39 -19.08
CA PRO A 156 -23.54 19.76 -18.74
C PRO A 156 -24.99 19.75 -18.26
N ILE A 157 -25.20 20.07 -16.98
CA ILE A 157 -26.51 20.39 -16.45
C ILE A 157 -26.94 21.70 -17.13
N LYS A 158 -27.96 21.63 -17.99
CA LYS A 158 -28.77 22.78 -18.38
C LYS A 158 -29.98 22.85 -17.46
#